data_AF-A0A9P7RTU4-F1
#
_entry.id   AF-A0A9P7RTU4-F1
#
_cell.length_a   1.000
_cell.length_b   1.000
_cell.length_c   1.000
_cell.angle_alpha   90.00
_cell.angle_beta   90.00
_cell.angle_gamma   90.00
#
_symmetry.space_group_name_H-M   'P 1'
#
loop_
_entity.id
_entity.type
_entity.pdbx_description
1 polymer ?
#
loop_
_entity_poly.entity_id
_entity_poly.type
_entity_poly.pdbx_seq_one_letter_code
_entity_poly.pdbx_strand_id
1 'polypeptide(L)'
;MNDDHDPQNLPLRTHQGLLAQAVEVQSARTDAEADRLSQRYGIKQVPGLSFVDSLIFPTSFPYDFMHLIWENLLPNLILHWTGEFKGLDEGSESYTIDLAVWKAIGKETVATGSTIPSAYSARIPDISRDRSYMLAEMRSFWTLYLGPVLLHNHLSPRYFRHFISLVKLLNI
;
A
#
# COMPACT_ATOMS: atom_id res chain seq x y z
N MET A 1 -28.89 -10.67 -3.24
CA MET A 1 -28.56 -11.48 -4.42
C MET A 1 -27.08 -11.78 -4.34
N ASN A 2 -26.73 -13.02 -4.01
CA ASN A 2 -25.37 -13.52 -4.18
C ASN A 2 -25.25 -13.83 -5.67
N ASP A 3 -24.70 -12.90 -6.44
CA ASP A 3 -24.31 -13.20 -7.80
C ASP A 3 -23.08 -14.11 -7.71
N ASP A 4 -23.26 -15.35 -8.17
CA ASP A 4 -22.25 -16.42 -8.19
C ASP A 4 -21.24 -16.09 -9.30
N HIS A 5 -20.37 -15.13 -9.02
CA HIS A 5 -19.36 -14.67 -9.96
C HIS A 5 -18.18 -15.63 -9.98
N ASP A 6 -17.83 -16.14 -11.17
CA ASP A 6 -16.58 -16.86 -11.38
C ASP A 6 -15.40 -15.91 -11.11
N PRO A 7 -14.56 -16.18 -10.08
CA PRO A 7 -13.43 -15.32 -9.75
C PRO A 7 -12.37 -15.26 -10.86
N GLN A 8 -12.35 -16.24 -11.78
CA GLN A 8 -11.45 -16.24 -12.92
C GLN A 8 -12.00 -15.44 -14.11
N ASN A 9 -13.29 -15.07 -14.07
CA ASN A 9 -13.98 -14.37 -15.15
C ASN A 9 -14.87 -13.24 -14.61
N LEU A 10 -14.28 -12.39 -13.76
CA LEU A 10 -14.97 -11.22 -13.26
C LEU A 10 -15.18 -10.21 -14.40
N PRO A 11 -16.41 -9.67 -14.55
CA PRO A 11 -16.69 -8.70 -15.60
C PRO A 11 -15.84 -7.44 -15.39
N LEU A 12 -15.11 -7.04 -16.44
CA LEU A 12 -14.33 -5.80 -16.41
C LEU A 12 -15.27 -4.58 -16.42
N ARG A 13 -14.90 -3.55 -15.66
CA ARG A 13 -15.63 -2.29 -15.63
C ARG A 13 -15.36 -1.50 -16.90
N THR A 14 -16.43 -1.15 -17.62
CA THR A 14 -16.35 -0.30 -18.82
C THR A 14 -16.53 1.17 -18.47
N HIS A 15 -16.06 2.07 -19.35
CA HIS A 15 -16.24 3.51 -19.19
C HIS A 15 -17.71 3.93 -19.06
N GLN A 16 -18.54 3.49 -20.01
CA GLN A 16 -19.97 3.80 -20.00
C GLN A 16 -20.66 3.22 -18.76
N GLY A 17 -20.32 1.98 -18.37
CA GLY A 17 -20.88 1.34 -17.19
C GLY A 17 -20.52 2.07 -15.90
N LEU A 18 -19.26 2.48 -15.76
CA LEU A 18 -18.79 3.26 -14.62
C LEU A 18 -19.55 4.60 -14.53
N LEU A 19 -19.63 5.35 -15.62
CA LEU A 19 -20.29 6.66 -15.61
C LEU A 19 -21.79 6.55 -15.33
N ALA A 20 -22.47 5.55 -15.90
CA ALA A 20 -23.89 5.32 -15.61
C ALA A 20 -24.13 5.04 -14.12
N GLN A 21 -23.33 4.16 -13.51
CA GLN A 21 -23.38 3.87 -12.07
C GLN A 21 -23.05 5.10 -11.22
N ALA A 22 -22.07 5.89 -11.64
CA ALA A 22 -21.68 7.11 -10.93
C ALA A 22 -22.78 8.18 -10.93
N VAL A 23 -23.47 8.34 -12.08
CA VAL A 23 -24.64 9.22 -12.19
C VAL A 23 -25.79 8.72 -11.32
N GLU A 24 -26.01 7.41 -11.25
CA GLU A 24 -27.03 6.81 -10.38
C GLU A 24 -26.77 7.12 -8.90
N VAL A 25 -25.52 6.95 -8.44
CA VAL A 25 -25.11 7.30 -7.07
C VAL A 25 -25.35 8.78 -6.78
N GLN A 26 -24.92 9.67 -7.67
CA GLN A 26 -25.02 11.10 -7.48
C GLN A 26 -26.46 11.64 -7.59
N SER A 27 -27.32 10.94 -8.33
CA SER A 27 -28.73 11.29 -8.51
C SER A 27 -29.65 10.63 -7.49
N ALA A 28 -29.10 9.89 -6.52
CA ALA A 28 -29.87 9.25 -5.47
C ALA A 28 -30.66 10.29 -4.67
N ARG A 29 -31.90 9.93 -4.30
CA ARG A 29 -32.83 10.87 -3.63
C ARG A 29 -32.48 11.14 -2.17
N THR A 30 -31.70 10.26 -1.55
CA THR A 30 -31.32 10.33 -0.14
C THR A 30 -29.88 9.87 0.03
N ASP A 31 -29.21 10.36 1.07
CA ASP A 31 -27.83 9.98 1.38
C ASP A 31 -27.71 8.47 1.67
N ALA A 32 -28.72 7.89 2.35
CA ALA A 32 -28.75 6.46 2.61
C ALA A 32 -28.79 5.61 1.33
N GLU A 33 -29.50 6.08 0.29
CA GLU A 33 -29.52 5.39 -1.00
C GLU A 33 -28.22 5.62 -1.77
N ALA A 34 -27.67 6.83 -1.74
CA ALA A 34 -26.37 7.13 -2.32
C ALA A 34 -25.27 6.23 -1.72
N ASP A 35 -25.26 6.07 -0.40
CA ASP A 35 -24.31 5.21 0.31
C ASP A 35 -24.48 3.74 -0.04
N ARG A 36 -25.72 3.25 -0.14
CA ARG A 36 -26.01 1.87 -0.55
C ARG A 36 -25.52 1.58 -1.97
N LEU A 37 -25.80 2.47 -2.91
CA LEU A 37 -25.32 2.36 -4.30
C LEU A 37 -23.80 2.49 -4.35
N SER A 38 -23.23 3.40 -3.58
CA SER A 38 -21.79 3.63 -3.53
C SER A 38 -21.03 2.41 -3.03
N GLN A 39 -21.53 1.74 -1.98
CA GLN A 39 -20.97 0.49 -1.49
C GLN A 39 -21.10 -0.63 -2.52
N ARG A 40 -22.27 -0.73 -3.17
CA ARG A 40 -22.53 -1.76 -4.18
C ARG A 40 -21.60 -1.65 -5.39
N TYR A 41 -21.39 -0.43 -5.88
CA TYR A 41 -20.58 -0.20 -7.08
C TYR A 41 -19.11 0.07 -6.78
N GLY A 42 -18.75 0.41 -5.54
CA GLY A 42 -17.42 0.93 -5.23
C GLY A 42 -17.14 2.25 -5.95
N ILE A 43 -18.17 3.09 -6.14
CA ILE A 43 -18.09 4.39 -6.83
C ILE A 43 -18.75 5.42 -5.92
N LYS A 44 -18.07 6.54 -5.64
CA LYS A 44 -18.61 7.59 -4.75
C LYS A 44 -19.42 8.65 -5.48
N GLN A 45 -19.02 9.01 -6.70
CA GLN A 45 -19.64 10.07 -7.50
C GLN A 45 -19.10 10.03 -8.93
N VAL A 46 -19.67 10.86 -9.82
CA VAL A 46 -19.15 11.07 -11.18
C VAL A 46 -17.73 11.64 -11.10
N PRO A 47 -16.74 11.04 -11.80
CA PRO A 47 -15.40 11.58 -11.85
C PRO A 47 -15.40 13.03 -12.35
N GLY A 48 -14.71 13.92 -11.64
CA GLY A 48 -14.67 15.35 -11.99
C GLY A 48 -14.15 15.61 -13.40
N LEU A 49 -13.22 14.78 -13.90
CA LEU A 49 -12.64 14.89 -15.25
C LEU A 49 -13.41 14.07 -16.31
N SER A 50 -14.64 13.64 -16.03
CA SER A 50 -15.48 12.88 -16.98
C SER A 50 -15.80 13.62 -18.27
N PHE A 51 -15.67 14.95 -18.29
CA PHE A 51 -15.87 15.78 -19.48
C PHE A 51 -14.67 15.79 -20.44
N VAL A 52 -13.55 15.16 -20.07
CA VAL A 52 -12.36 15.08 -20.94
C VAL A 52 -12.46 13.81 -21.78
N ASP A 53 -12.81 13.96 -23.07
CA ASP A 53 -13.07 12.84 -24.00
C ASP A 53 -11.87 11.91 -24.20
N SER A 54 -10.65 12.38 -23.94
CA SER A 54 -9.44 11.56 -24.02
C SER A 54 -9.22 10.65 -22.80
N LEU A 55 -10.04 10.75 -21.75
CA LEU A 55 -9.94 9.94 -20.54
C LEU A 55 -10.99 8.81 -20.54
N ILE A 56 -10.51 7.58 -20.38
CA ILE A 56 -11.32 6.37 -20.30
C ILE A 56 -11.28 5.85 -18.87
N PHE A 57 -12.33 6.10 -18.10
CA PHE A 57 -12.45 5.59 -16.74
C PHE A 57 -12.82 4.10 -16.70
N PRO A 58 -12.23 3.28 -15.80
CA PRO A 58 -11.14 3.64 -14.88
C PRO A 58 -9.75 3.54 -15.53
N THR A 59 -9.61 2.97 -16.73
CA THR A 59 -8.33 2.57 -17.34
C THR A 59 -7.28 3.66 -17.54
N SER A 60 -7.67 4.93 -17.66
CA SER A 60 -6.72 6.06 -17.76
C SER A 60 -6.04 6.39 -16.44
N PHE A 61 -6.54 5.83 -15.33
CA PHE A 61 -5.98 6.01 -13.99
C PHE A 61 -5.48 4.65 -13.51
N PRO A 62 -4.17 4.39 -13.57
CA PRO A 62 -3.64 3.15 -13.02
C PRO A 62 -3.94 3.09 -11.52
N TYR A 63 -3.84 1.88 -10.96
CA TYR A 63 -3.90 1.72 -9.51
C TYR A 63 -2.91 2.66 -8.83
N ASP A 64 -3.34 3.24 -7.72
CA ASP A 64 -2.53 4.16 -6.94
C ASP A 64 -1.40 3.41 -6.23
N PHE A 65 -0.33 3.16 -6.98
CA PHE A 65 0.80 2.35 -6.52
C PHE A 65 1.48 2.98 -5.31
N MET A 66 1.54 4.32 -5.27
CA MET A 66 2.14 5.05 -4.16
C MET A 66 1.39 4.77 -2.85
N HIS A 67 0.07 4.95 -2.85
CA HIS A 67 -0.71 4.68 -1.64
C HIS A 67 -0.78 3.18 -1.34
N LEU A 68 -1.00 2.32 -2.34
CA LEU A 68 -1.13 0.88 -2.13
C LEU A 68 0.15 0.25 -1.56
N ILE A 69 1.30 0.58 -2.12
CA ILE A 69 2.57 -0.05 -1.74
C ILE A 69 3.27 0.74 -0.64
N TRP A 70 3.53 2.02 -0.87
CA TRP A 70 4.39 2.79 0.03
C TRP A 70 3.66 3.25 1.27
N GLU A 71 2.43 3.78 1.12
CA GLU A 71 1.69 4.31 2.28
C GLU A 71 0.87 3.27 3.02
N ASN A 72 0.54 2.13 2.40
CA ASN A 72 -0.25 1.07 3.02
C ASN A 72 0.56 -0.20 3.27
N LEU A 73 1.06 -0.89 2.23
CA LEU A 73 1.71 -2.19 2.39
C LEU A 73 2.92 -2.13 3.32
N LEU A 74 3.89 -1.26 3.07
CA LEU A 74 5.10 -1.16 3.91
C LEU A 74 4.78 -0.88 5.38
N PRO A 75 4.00 0.16 5.75
CA PRO A 75 3.67 0.38 7.15
C PRO A 75 2.88 -0.78 7.77
N ASN A 76 2.01 -1.45 7.01
CA ASN A 76 1.32 -2.65 7.52
C ASN A 76 2.32 -3.79 7.79
N LEU A 77 3.30 -4.00 6.90
CA LEU A 77 4.38 -4.98 7.13
C LEU A 77 5.21 -4.64 8.37
N ILE A 78 5.53 -3.35 8.58
CA ILE A 78 6.27 -2.95 9.78
C ILE A 78 5.44 -3.24 11.03
N LEU A 79 4.14 -2.91 11.06
CA LEU A 79 3.27 -3.28 12.20
C LEU A 79 3.27 -4.79 12.42
N HIS A 80 3.32 -5.57 11.33
CA HIS A 80 3.30 -7.02 11.40
C HIS A 80 4.59 -7.56 12.02
N TRP A 81 5.75 -7.04 11.58
CA TRP A 81 7.05 -7.39 12.14
C TRP A 81 7.24 -6.89 13.57
N THR A 82 6.57 -5.83 14.00
CA THR A 82 6.69 -5.32 15.37
C THR A 82 5.58 -5.82 16.30
N GLY A 83 4.70 -6.72 15.86
CA GLY A 83 3.61 -7.27 16.68
C GLY A 83 2.48 -6.27 17.00
N GLU A 84 2.40 -5.16 16.27
CA GLU A 84 1.40 -4.10 16.49
C GLU A 84 0.25 -4.13 15.45
N PHE A 85 0.25 -5.11 14.55
CA PHE A 85 -0.73 -5.17 13.47
C PHE A 85 -2.09 -5.66 13.94
N LYS A 86 -3.01 -4.72 14.20
CA LYS A 86 -4.44 -4.98 14.44
C LYS A 86 -4.73 -6.01 15.55
N GLY A 87 -3.86 -6.09 16.56
CA GLY A 87 -3.98 -7.03 17.68
C GLY A 87 -3.73 -8.50 17.29
N LEU A 88 -3.13 -8.75 16.12
CA LEU A 88 -2.68 -10.08 15.71
C LEU A 88 -1.27 -10.32 16.25
N ASP A 89 -1.07 -11.45 16.92
CA ASP A 89 0.26 -11.95 17.28
C ASP A 89 0.87 -12.76 16.13
N GLU A 90 2.01 -13.41 16.38
CA GLU A 90 2.63 -14.29 15.39
C GLU A 90 2.08 -15.72 15.31
N GLY A 91 1.12 -16.06 16.17
CA GLY A 91 0.58 -17.41 16.27
C GLY A 91 1.69 -18.46 16.40
N SER A 92 1.71 -19.42 15.46
CA SER A 92 2.75 -20.47 15.38
C SER A 92 3.89 -20.13 14.43
N GLU A 93 3.96 -18.90 13.94
CA GLU A 93 4.97 -18.43 13.00
C GLU A 93 6.07 -17.62 13.70
N SER A 94 7.02 -17.07 12.93
CA SER A 94 8.22 -16.40 13.44
C SER A 94 8.61 -15.20 12.58
N TYR A 95 7.69 -14.26 12.45
CA TYR A 95 7.90 -13.03 11.67
C TYR A 95 8.13 -11.79 12.55
N THR A 96 8.00 -11.90 13.87
CA THR A 96 8.21 -10.77 14.76
C THR A 96 9.69 -10.50 14.97
N ILE A 97 10.05 -9.21 14.91
CA ILE A 97 11.36 -8.67 15.24
C ILE A 97 11.26 -8.07 16.64
N ASP A 98 12.17 -8.45 17.53
CA ASP A 98 12.25 -7.86 18.86
C ASP A 98 12.34 -6.33 18.79
N LEU A 99 11.62 -5.63 19.68
CA LEU A 99 11.52 -4.18 19.64
C LEU A 99 12.88 -3.48 19.85
N ALA A 100 13.80 -4.06 20.63
CA ALA A 100 15.13 -3.51 20.79
C ALA A 100 15.95 -3.64 19.48
N VAL A 101 15.79 -4.76 18.78
CA VAL A 101 16.38 -4.98 17.45
C VAL A 101 15.79 -3.99 16.43
N TRP A 102 14.47 -3.81 16.41
CA TRP A 102 13.82 -2.85 15.52
C TRP A 102 14.28 -1.41 15.76
N LYS A 103 14.46 -1.01 17.02
CA LYS A 103 15.04 0.30 17.38
C LYS A 103 16.51 0.43 16.93
N ALA A 104 17.28 -0.65 16.95
CA ALA A 104 18.65 -0.64 16.43
C ALA A 104 18.66 -0.42 14.91
N ILE A 105 17.81 -1.15 14.17
CA ILE A 105 17.58 -0.94 12.72
C ILE A 105 17.16 0.50 12.42
N GLY A 106 16.33 1.09 13.27
CA GLY A 106 15.96 2.51 13.27
C GLY A 106 17.17 3.46 13.25
N LYS A 107 18.08 3.26 14.20
CA LYS A 107 19.31 4.05 14.32
C LYS A 107 20.27 3.84 13.15
N GLU A 108 20.41 2.59 12.69
CA GLU A 108 21.25 2.27 11.52
C GLU A 108 20.71 2.91 10.24
N THR A 109 19.39 2.91 10.07
CA THR A 109 18.72 3.61 8.96
C THR A 109 19.14 5.08 8.91
N VAL A 110 19.08 5.80 10.05
CA VAL A 110 19.50 7.21 10.11
C VAL A 110 20.99 7.37 9.80
N ALA A 111 21.83 6.45 10.26
CA ALA A 111 23.27 6.49 10.02
C ALA A 111 23.63 6.37 8.52
N THR A 112 22.83 5.64 7.73
CA THR A 112 23.02 5.55 6.27
C THR A 112 22.89 6.90 5.56
N GLY A 113 22.15 7.84 6.13
CA GLY A 113 21.99 9.19 5.58
C GLY A 113 23.27 10.02 5.52
N SER A 114 24.37 9.55 6.13
CA SER A 114 25.70 10.18 6.02
C SER A 114 26.56 9.56 4.93
N THR A 115 26.17 8.42 4.36
CA THR A 115 26.93 7.70 3.32
C THR A 115 26.24 7.71 1.96
N ILE A 116 24.91 7.85 1.93
CA ILE A 116 24.12 7.87 0.69
C ILE A 116 24.10 9.29 0.12
N PRO A 117 24.56 9.51 -1.13
CA PRO A 117 24.49 10.82 -1.75
C PRO A 117 23.04 11.30 -1.90
N SER A 118 22.81 12.59 -1.69
CA SER A 118 21.48 13.20 -1.80
C SER A 118 20.85 13.09 -3.20
N ALA A 119 21.66 12.78 -4.23
CA ALA A 119 21.18 12.49 -5.57
C ALA A 119 20.36 11.19 -5.67
N TYR A 120 20.48 10.28 -4.71
CA TYR A 120 19.76 9.00 -4.70
C TYR A 120 18.52 9.00 -3.81
N SER A 121 18.57 9.71 -2.68
CA SER A 121 17.42 9.87 -1.78
C SER A 121 17.67 11.00 -0.78
N ALA A 122 16.59 11.56 -0.25
CA ALA A 122 16.65 12.34 0.98
C ALA A 122 17.12 11.50 2.16
N ARG A 123 17.63 12.14 3.22
CA ARG A 123 18.01 11.44 4.45
C ARG A 123 16.77 10.79 5.06
N ILE A 124 16.82 9.45 5.18
CA ILE A 124 15.71 8.68 5.72
C ILE A 124 15.69 8.84 7.25
N PRO A 125 14.54 9.20 7.85
CA PRO A 125 14.41 9.31 9.30
C PRO A 125 14.42 7.93 9.97
N ASP A 126 14.35 7.92 11.29
CA ASP A 126 14.31 6.68 12.07
C ASP A 126 13.02 5.88 11.77
N ILE A 127 13.17 4.75 11.06
CA ILE A 127 12.08 3.86 10.64
C ILE A 127 11.31 3.24 11.83
N SER A 128 11.90 3.27 13.03
CA SER A 128 11.27 2.75 14.26
C SER A 128 10.39 3.77 14.99
N ARG A 129 10.40 5.05 14.57
CA ARG A 129 9.62 6.12 15.20
C ARG A 129 8.36 6.43 14.39
N ASP A 130 7.63 7.47 14.84
CA ASP A 130 6.37 7.87 14.20
C ASP A 130 6.54 8.09 12.70
N ARG A 131 5.66 7.45 11.95
CA ARG A 131 5.72 7.24 10.51
C ARG A 131 5.21 8.43 9.71
N SER A 132 4.63 9.41 10.40
CA SER A 132 4.10 10.66 9.85
C SER A 132 5.14 11.47 9.06
N TYR A 133 6.42 11.30 9.36
CA TYR A 133 7.51 12.03 8.72
C TYR A 133 8.11 11.36 7.47
N MET A 134 7.70 10.12 7.15
CA MET A 134 8.23 9.39 5.98
C MET A 134 7.32 9.51 4.77
N LEU A 135 7.82 10.22 3.76
CA LEU A 135 7.23 10.31 2.43
C LEU A 135 7.31 8.97 1.68
N ALA A 136 6.44 8.78 0.69
CA ALA A 136 6.44 7.59 -0.15
C ALA A 136 7.80 7.30 -0.83
N GLU A 137 8.53 8.35 -1.23
CA GLU A 137 9.89 8.23 -1.78
C GLU A 137 10.89 7.64 -0.76
N MET A 138 10.87 8.10 0.48
CA MET A 138 11.76 7.58 1.53
C MET A 138 11.45 6.12 1.84
N ARG A 139 10.16 5.77 1.81
CA ARG A 139 9.67 4.40 2.00
C ARG A 139 10.12 3.49 0.88
N SER A 140 9.97 3.91 -0.37
CA SER A 140 10.41 3.12 -1.52
C SER A 140 11.92 2.89 -1.47
N PHE A 141 12.70 3.93 -1.20
CA PHE A 141 14.15 3.81 -1.09
C PHE A 141 14.56 2.88 0.06
N TRP A 142 13.95 3.03 1.24
CA TRP A 142 14.22 2.15 2.37
C TRP A 142 13.90 0.70 2.00
N THR A 143 12.71 0.42 1.45
CA THR A 143 12.29 -0.94 1.08
C THR A 143 13.21 -1.57 0.04
N LEU A 144 13.59 -0.82 -1.00
CA LEU A 144 14.33 -1.38 -2.12
C LEU A 144 15.84 -1.57 -1.82
N TYR A 145 16.43 -0.66 -1.05
CA TYR A 145 17.89 -0.60 -0.89
C TYR A 145 18.38 -0.87 0.53
N LEU A 146 17.67 -0.38 1.56
CA LEU A 146 18.10 -0.54 2.94
C LEU A 146 17.54 -1.79 3.60
N GLY A 147 16.25 -2.06 3.43
CA GLY A 147 15.53 -3.19 4.00
C GLY A 147 16.20 -4.54 3.74
N PRO A 148 16.66 -4.86 2.51
CA PRO A 148 17.34 -6.13 2.24
C PRO A 148 18.60 -6.35 3.08
N VAL A 149 19.30 -5.26 3.42
CA VAL A 149 20.52 -5.30 4.24
C VAL A 149 20.16 -5.29 5.72
N LEU A 150 19.31 -4.33 6.13
CA LEU A 150 18.96 -4.10 7.54
C LEU A 150 18.05 -5.17 8.15
N LEU A 151 17.31 -5.93 7.33
CA LEU A 151 16.47 -7.04 7.80
C LEU A 151 17.17 -8.39 7.72
N HIS A 152 18.38 -8.43 7.13
CA HIS A 152 19.14 -9.67 7.00
C HIS A 152 19.49 -10.22 8.38
N ASN A 153 19.22 -11.51 8.61
CA ASN A 153 19.33 -12.19 9.91
C ASN A 153 18.43 -11.66 11.05
N HIS A 154 17.52 -10.72 10.78
CA HIS A 154 16.56 -10.22 11.78
C HIS A 154 15.13 -10.75 11.56
N LEU A 155 14.83 -11.20 10.34
CA LEU A 155 13.65 -12.01 10.04
C LEU A 155 14.05 -13.49 9.91
N SER A 156 13.13 -14.40 10.24
CA SER A 156 13.38 -15.82 9.98
C SER A 156 13.59 -16.06 8.47
N PRO A 157 14.36 -17.09 8.07
CA PRO A 157 14.75 -17.28 6.68
C PRO A 157 13.57 -17.35 5.70
N ARG A 158 12.41 -17.86 6.15
CA ARG A 158 11.18 -17.88 5.35
C ARG A 158 10.67 -16.47 5.05
N TYR A 159 10.49 -15.65 6.09
CA TYR A 159 9.93 -14.30 5.95
C TYR A 159 10.90 -13.32 5.30
N PHE A 160 12.20 -13.48 5.53
CA PHE A 160 13.20 -12.73 4.78
C PHE A 160 13.12 -13.02 3.28
N ARG A 161 12.98 -14.29 2.86
CA ARG A 161 12.78 -14.64 1.44
C ARG A 161 11.50 -14.05 0.86
N HIS A 162 10.41 -14.00 1.63
CA HIS A 162 9.17 -13.35 1.20
C HIS A 162 9.39 -11.84 0.98
N PHE A 163 10.06 -11.18 1.92
CA PHE A 163 10.40 -9.76 1.78
C PHE A 163 11.27 -9.50 0.54
N ILE A 164 12.32 -10.30 0.31
CA ILE A 164 13.15 -10.17 -0.89
C ILE A 164 12.35 -10.43 -2.19
N SER A 165 11.40 -11.37 -2.16
CA SER A 165 10.52 -11.61 -3.31
C SER A 165 9.63 -10.40 -3.60
N LEU A 166 9.09 -9.76 -2.55
CA LEU A 166 8.38 -8.50 -2.66
C LEU A 166 9.29 -7.39 -3.23
N VAL A 167 10.51 -7.22 -2.72
CA VAL A 167 11.46 -6.22 -3.23
C VAL A 167 11.74 -6.42 -4.73
N LYS A 168 11.89 -7.66 -5.19
CA LYS A 168 12.05 -7.97 -6.62
C LYS A 168 10.82 -7.62 -7.46
N LEU A 169 9.62 -7.85 -6.92
CA LEU A 169 8.36 -7.48 -7.59
C LEU A 169 8.18 -5.95 -7.67
N LEU A 170 8.74 -5.20 -6.73
CA LEU A 170 8.65 -3.74 -6.68
C LEU A 170 9.75 -3.04 -7.49
N ASN A 171 10.78 -3.78 -7.91
CA ASN A 171 11.92 -3.28 -8.68
C ASN A 171 11.89 -3.88 -10.11
N ILE A 172 10.95 -3.40 -10.92
CA ILE A 172 10.75 -3.81 -12.32
C ILE A 172 11.28 -2.71 -13.24
#